data_AF-A0A3B5QYS2-F1
#
_entry.id   AF-A0A3B5QYS2-F1
#
_cell.length_a   1.000
_cell.length_b   1.000
_cell.length_c   1.000
_cell.angle_alpha   90.00
_cell.angle_beta   90.00
_cell.angle_gamma   90.00
#
_symmetry.space_group_name_H-M   'P 1'
#
loop_
_entity.id
_entity.type
_entity.pdbx_description
1 polymer ?
#
loop_
_entity_poly.entity_id
_entity_poly.type
_entity_poly.pdbx_seq_one_letter_code
_entity_poly.pdbx_strand_id
1 'polypeptide(L)'
;MARNLLRNPCGNEQLESWELTENGGNQWKVEDMPGDCGHDFCTEEVTKYFATSFELCLKRQVIDLIEEGYSPEQLDAQPPVTVKDWFCGRTDCGCTYQMTSCLLDENKEVLQDYIHDPETLDPEADSSWRQVTHTFYDYGPGMRFISFEHGGCDTSFWEGWFGVRVTGSSVTLDV
;
A
#
# COMPACT_ATOMS: atom_id res chain seq x y z
N MET A 1 3.44 21.52 -2.17
CA MET A 1 2.80 20.26 -1.72
C MET A 1 3.67 19.13 -2.22
N ALA A 2 4.04 18.19 -1.35
CA ALA A 2 4.78 17.01 -1.76
C ALA A 2 3.94 16.17 -2.74
N ARG A 3 4.56 15.70 -3.82
CA ARG A 3 3.90 14.84 -4.83
C ARG A 3 3.92 13.38 -4.37
N ASN A 4 2.91 12.60 -4.75
CA ASN A 4 2.94 11.15 -4.56
C ASN A 4 3.98 10.52 -5.51
N LEU A 5 4.85 9.69 -4.96
CA LEU A 5 5.90 8.98 -5.70
C LEU A 5 5.48 7.57 -6.13
N LEU A 6 4.41 7.01 -5.55
CA LEU A 6 3.85 5.75 -6.04
C LEU A 6 3.13 5.96 -7.37
N ARG A 7 3.36 5.03 -8.30
CA ARG A 7 2.64 4.99 -9.57
C ARG A 7 1.40 4.12 -9.44
N ASN A 8 0.36 4.45 -10.18
CA ASN A 8 -0.91 3.71 -10.21
C ASN A 8 -1.45 3.35 -8.79
N PRO A 9 -1.64 4.32 -7.88
CA PRO A 9 -2.01 4.04 -6.48
C PRO A 9 -3.45 3.54 -6.30
N CYS A 10 -4.32 3.72 -7.31
CA CYS A 10 -5.74 3.36 -7.24
C CYS A 10 -6.16 2.26 -8.23
N GLY A 11 -5.25 1.75 -9.07
CA GLY A 11 -5.58 0.71 -10.06
C GLY A 11 -6.18 1.21 -11.37
N ASN A 12 -6.07 2.50 -11.69
CA ASN A 12 -6.53 3.05 -12.97
C ASN A 12 -5.85 2.37 -14.17
N GLU A 13 -4.61 1.94 -13.99
CA GLU A 13 -3.80 1.24 -14.99
C GLU A 13 -3.69 -0.26 -14.65
N GLN A 14 -4.77 -0.85 -14.10
CA GLN A 14 -4.76 -2.24 -13.62
C GLN A 14 -3.63 -2.45 -12.59
N LEU A 15 -2.76 -3.45 -12.80
CA LEU A 15 -1.59 -3.73 -11.95
C LEU A 15 -0.29 -3.16 -12.52
N GLU A 16 -0.34 -2.28 -13.52
CA GLU A 16 0.87 -1.67 -14.06
C GLU A 16 1.66 -0.91 -12.98
N SER A 17 2.98 -0.95 -13.12
CA SER A 17 3.97 -0.42 -12.16
C SER A 17 4.08 -1.16 -10.83
N TRP A 18 3.26 -2.17 -10.55
CA TRP A 18 3.35 -2.98 -9.34
C TRP A 18 4.06 -4.32 -9.61
N GLU A 19 5.04 -4.66 -8.78
CA GLU A 19 5.64 -5.99 -8.71
C GLU A 19 4.75 -6.88 -7.84
N LEU A 20 4.27 -8.01 -8.36
CA LEU A 20 3.49 -8.97 -7.58
C LEU A 20 4.44 -9.92 -6.86
N THR A 21 4.64 -9.73 -5.56
CA THR A 21 5.51 -10.59 -4.74
C THR A 21 4.78 -11.86 -4.31
N GLU A 22 3.47 -11.78 -4.05
CA GLU A 22 2.59 -12.91 -3.81
C GLU A 22 1.27 -12.72 -4.59
N ASN A 23 0.73 -13.80 -5.16
CA ASN A 23 -0.47 -13.71 -6.01
C ASN A 23 -1.32 -14.98 -5.90
N GLY A 24 -1.68 -15.35 -4.67
CA GLY A 24 -2.43 -16.58 -4.36
C GLY A 24 -3.91 -16.53 -4.76
N GLY A 25 -4.56 -17.70 -4.68
CA GLY A 25 -6.00 -17.86 -4.91
C GLY A 25 -6.43 -17.41 -6.32
N ASN A 26 -7.50 -16.61 -6.40
CA ASN A 26 -7.96 -15.99 -7.65
C ASN A 26 -7.15 -14.75 -8.06
N GLN A 27 -5.98 -14.51 -7.45
CA GLN A 27 -5.07 -13.41 -7.75
C GLN A 27 -5.65 -12.03 -7.43
N TRP A 28 -4.82 -11.00 -7.60
CA TRP A 28 -5.27 -9.60 -7.54
C TRP A 28 -6.32 -9.29 -8.61
N LYS A 29 -7.33 -8.50 -8.24
CA LYS A 29 -8.30 -7.92 -9.17
C LYS A 29 -8.48 -6.44 -8.90
N VAL A 30 -8.66 -5.66 -9.97
CA VAL A 30 -9.07 -4.26 -9.85
C VAL A 30 -10.58 -4.17 -10.07
N GLU A 31 -11.25 -3.45 -9.18
CA GLU A 31 -12.70 -3.25 -9.21
C GLU A 31 -13.03 -1.76 -9.06
N ASP A 32 -14.21 -1.37 -9.55
CA ASP A 32 -14.72 0.00 -9.43
C ASP A 32 -15.40 0.23 -8.07
N MET A 33 -15.34 1.47 -7.59
CA MET A 33 -15.97 1.94 -6.35
C MET A 33 -17.45 2.34 -6.60
N PRO A 34 -18.38 2.07 -5.66
CA PRO A 34 -18.23 1.19 -4.50
C PRO A 34 -18.26 -0.28 -4.91
N GLY A 35 -17.50 -1.10 -4.18
CA GLY A 35 -17.50 -2.55 -4.36
C GLY A 35 -18.75 -3.25 -3.82
N ASP A 36 -18.99 -4.49 -4.26
CA ASP A 36 -20.02 -5.36 -3.67
C ASP A 36 -19.80 -5.53 -2.16
N CYS A 37 -20.85 -5.36 -1.36
CA CYS A 37 -20.77 -5.36 0.11
C CYS A 37 -19.64 -4.45 0.65
N GLY A 38 -19.35 -3.36 -0.09
CA GLY A 38 -18.30 -2.41 0.22
C GLY A 38 -18.82 -1.12 0.82
N HIS A 39 -17.87 -0.23 1.10
CA HIS A 39 -18.10 1.08 1.69
C HIS A 39 -17.71 2.16 0.68
N ASP A 40 -18.44 3.27 0.68
CA ASP A 40 -18.06 4.44 -0.12
C ASP A 40 -16.71 4.98 0.38
N PHE A 41 -15.87 5.42 -0.56
CA PHE A 41 -14.60 6.05 -0.23
C PHE A 41 -14.80 7.53 0.13
N CYS A 42 -13.90 8.06 0.95
CA CYS A 42 -14.02 9.43 1.47
C CYS A 42 -13.87 10.53 0.40
N THR A 43 -13.42 10.20 -0.81
CA THR A 43 -13.22 11.15 -1.92
C THR A 43 -13.73 10.61 -3.25
N GLU A 44 -14.38 11.48 -4.04
CA GLU A 44 -14.91 11.11 -5.37
C GLU A 44 -13.82 10.91 -6.44
N GLU A 45 -12.58 11.35 -6.18
CA GLU A 45 -11.45 11.21 -7.09
C GLU A 45 -10.95 9.75 -7.18
N VAL A 46 -11.21 8.95 -6.15
CA VAL A 46 -10.78 7.54 -6.09
C VAL A 46 -11.94 6.66 -6.55
N THR A 47 -11.86 6.22 -7.80
CA THR A 47 -12.93 5.46 -8.47
C THR A 47 -12.69 3.95 -8.49
N LYS A 48 -11.50 3.49 -8.06
CA LYS A 48 -11.07 2.09 -8.14
C LYS A 48 -10.28 1.65 -6.91
N TYR A 49 -10.21 0.35 -6.72
CA TYR A 49 -9.39 -0.29 -5.69
C TYR A 49 -8.87 -1.64 -6.17
N PHE A 50 -7.87 -2.16 -5.45
CA PHE A 50 -7.34 -3.51 -5.62
C PHE A 50 -7.98 -4.44 -4.59
N ALA A 51 -8.46 -5.61 -5.01
CA ALA A 51 -9.00 -6.65 -4.15
C ALA A 51 -8.10 -7.88 -4.14
N THR A 52 -7.85 -8.41 -2.94
CA THR A 52 -7.13 -9.67 -2.73
C THR A 52 -8.09 -10.87 -2.67
N SER A 53 -7.54 -12.08 -2.79
CA SER A 53 -8.29 -13.33 -2.78
C SER A 53 -8.18 -14.05 -1.41
N PHE A 54 -8.41 -15.36 -1.40
CA PHE A 54 -8.42 -16.21 -0.22
C PHE A 54 -7.04 -16.75 0.20
N GLU A 55 -6.04 -16.62 -0.65
CA GLU A 55 -4.63 -16.82 -0.30
C GLU A 55 -3.89 -15.49 -0.35
N LEU A 56 -2.70 -15.45 0.24
CA LEU A 56 -1.89 -14.25 0.35
C LEU A 56 -1.62 -13.61 -1.02
N CYS A 57 -2.00 -12.35 -1.14
CA CYS A 57 -1.73 -11.49 -2.28
C CYS A 57 -0.93 -10.29 -1.78
N LEU A 58 0.28 -10.09 -2.31
CA LEU A 58 1.15 -8.96 -1.99
C LEU A 58 1.65 -8.30 -3.27
N LYS A 59 1.71 -6.97 -3.24
CA LYS A 59 2.30 -6.19 -4.32
C LYS A 59 3.20 -5.10 -3.77
N ARG A 60 4.28 -4.85 -4.51
CA ARG A 60 5.38 -3.98 -4.12
C ARG A 60 5.71 -2.94 -5.19
N GLN A 61 6.11 -1.76 -4.76
CA GLN A 61 6.82 -0.78 -5.57
C GLN A 61 8.11 -0.39 -4.88
N VAL A 62 9.18 -0.26 -5.67
CA VAL A 62 10.47 0.29 -5.23
C VAL A 62 10.69 1.58 -6.00
N ILE A 63 10.73 2.69 -5.27
CA ILE A 63 10.90 4.03 -5.81
C ILE A 63 12.40 4.35 -5.82
N ASP A 64 12.96 4.66 -6.99
CA ASP A 64 14.29 5.24 -7.13
C ASP A 64 14.20 6.77 -6.99
N LEU A 65 14.76 7.30 -5.91
CA LEU A 65 14.64 8.73 -5.61
C LEU A 65 15.51 9.59 -6.54
N ILE A 66 16.59 9.05 -7.08
CA ILE A 66 17.45 9.77 -8.02
C ILE A 66 16.74 9.88 -9.37
N GLU A 67 16.09 8.80 -9.83
CA GLU A 67 15.26 8.84 -11.05
C GLU A 67 14.02 9.74 -10.89
N GLU A 68 13.48 9.85 -9.67
CA GLU A 68 12.44 10.81 -9.33
C GLU A 68 12.96 12.26 -9.16
N GLY A 69 14.26 12.49 -9.39
CA GLY A 69 14.86 13.83 -9.52
C GLY A 69 15.35 14.45 -8.21
N TYR A 70 15.44 13.69 -7.13
CA TYR A 70 16.03 14.16 -5.87
C TYR A 70 17.55 14.04 -5.91
N SER A 71 18.27 15.06 -5.44
CA SER A 71 19.73 15.01 -5.36
C SER A 71 20.20 14.25 -4.11
N PRO A 72 21.37 13.60 -4.14
CA PRO A 72 21.95 12.95 -2.95
C PRO A 72 22.01 13.87 -1.72
N GLU A 73 22.35 15.15 -1.92
CA GLU A 73 22.44 16.13 -0.84
C GLU A 73 21.07 16.42 -0.19
N GLN A 74 20.00 16.46 -1.00
CA GLN A 74 18.64 16.61 -0.50
C GLN A 74 18.23 15.38 0.32
N LEU A 75 18.57 14.18 -0.14
CA LEU A 75 18.22 12.94 0.54
C LEU A 75 19.02 12.72 1.83
N ASP A 76 20.30 13.09 1.83
CA ASP A 76 21.20 12.97 2.98
C ASP A 76 20.88 14.00 4.08
N ALA A 77 20.09 15.05 3.76
CA ALA A 77 19.50 15.97 4.73
C ALA A 77 18.34 15.35 5.54
N GLN A 78 17.95 14.10 5.23
CA GLN A 78 16.91 13.33 5.92
C GLN A 78 15.50 13.99 5.89
N PRO A 79 14.98 14.32 4.70
CA PRO A 79 13.63 14.88 4.57
C PRO A 79 12.59 13.90 5.09
N PRO A 80 11.57 14.35 5.86
CA PRO A 80 10.51 13.46 6.32
C PRO A 80 9.86 12.69 5.17
N VAL A 81 9.82 11.36 5.31
CA VAL A 81 9.16 10.47 4.35
C VAL A 81 7.84 10.02 4.96
N THR A 82 6.73 10.44 4.38
CA THR A 82 5.39 10.01 4.82
C THR A 82 4.84 8.96 3.88
N VAL A 83 4.44 7.82 4.44
CA VAL A 83 3.74 6.75 3.74
C VAL A 83 2.31 6.63 4.26
N LYS A 84 1.37 6.47 3.34
CA LYS A 84 -0.04 6.27 3.67
C LYS A 84 -0.65 5.20 2.80
N ASP A 85 -1.62 4.49 3.35
CA ASP A 85 -2.40 3.52 2.62
C ASP A 85 -3.83 3.49 3.13
N TRP A 86 -4.77 3.15 2.26
CA TRP A 86 -6.15 2.90 2.64
C TRP A 86 -6.52 1.46 2.42
N PHE A 87 -7.17 0.87 3.40
CA PHE A 87 -7.64 -0.50 3.34
C PHE A 87 -9.04 -0.64 3.92
N CYS A 88 -9.80 -1.61 3.43
CA CYS A 88 -11.11 -1.98 3.98
C CYS A 88 -11.41 -3.46 3.74
N GLY A 89 -12.45 -3.94 4.39
CA GLY A 89 -12.99 -5.29 4.20
C GLY A 89 -14.36 -5.25 3.53
N ARG A 90 -14.91 -6.43 3.29
CA ARG A 90 -16.33 -6.57 2.96
C ARG A 90 -17.17 -6.62 4.24
N THR A 91 -18.48 -6.46 4.11
CA THR A 91 -19.43 -6.64 5.23
C THR A 91 -19.93 -8.09 5.38
N ASP A 92 -19.55 -9.00 4.48
CA ASP A 92 -19.98 -10.40 4.48
C ASP A 92 -18.84 -11.41 4.69
N CYS A 93 -17.58 -10.97 4.74
CA CYS A 93 -16.40 -11.81 4.97
C CYS A 93 -15.29 -11.02 5.67
N GLY A 94 -14.58 -11.68 6.58
CA GLY A 94 -13.40 -11.12 7.22
C GLY A 94 -12.15 -11.23 6.35
N CYS A 95 -11.18 -10.36 6.61
CA CYS A 95 -9.91 -10.33 5.90
C CYS A 95 -8.78 -9.86 6.80
N THR A 96 -7.54 -10.17 6.43
CA THR A 96 -6.34 -9.67 7.11
C THR A 96 -5.55 -8.77 6.17
N TYR A 97 -5.19 -7.59 6.65
CA TYR A 97 -4.34 -6.61 5.99
C TYR A 97 -2.91 -6.67 6.54
N GLN A 98 -1.92 -6.43 5.67
CA GLN A 98 -0.54 -6.19 6.07
C GLN A 98 0.14 -5.17 5.14
N MET A 99 1.08 -4.42 5.71
CA MET A 99 1.90 -3.43 5.00
C MET A 99 3.31 -3.38 5.57
N THR A 100 4.29 -3.24 4.68
CA THR A 100 5.69 -3.00 5.03
C THR A 100 6.24 -1.88 4.17
N SER A 101 6.98 -0.95 4.76
CA SER A 101 7.73 0.07 4.03
C SER A 101 9.15 0.18 4.55
N CYS A 102 10.13 0.25 3.65
CA CYS A 102 11.54 0.32 4.00
C CYS A 102 12.22 1.47 3.28
N LEU A 103 13.03 2.24 4.00
CA LEU A 103 14.01 3.16 3.45
C LEU A 103 15.30 2.39 3.18
N LEU A 104 15.82 2.48 1.96
CA LEU A 104 16.97 1.69 1.53
C LEU A 104 18.10 2.59 1.02
N ASP A 105 19.34 2.14 1.23
CA ASP A 105 20.55 2.80 0.74
C ASP A 105 20.86 2.47 -0.74
N GLU A 106 22.01 2.92 -1.26
CA GLU A 106 22.45 2.63 -2.63
C GLU A 106 22.65 1.13 -2.93
N ASN A 107 22.95 0.33 -1.91
CA ASN A 107 23.14 -1.12 -1.99
C ASN A 107 21.83 -1.89 -1.76
N LYS A 108 20.72 -1.18 -1.55
CA LYS A 108 19.40 -1.71 -1.15
C LYS A 108 19.41 -2.35 0.24
N GLU A 109 20.32 -1.95 1.11
CA GLU A 109 20.30 -2.30 2.53
C GLU A 109 19.30 -1.41 3.28
N VAL A 110 18.62 -1.99 4.27
CA VAL A 110 17.58 -1.30 5.03
C VAL A 110 18.22 -0.32 6.01
N LEU A 111 17.86 0.96 5.89
CA LEU A 111 18.22 2.02 6.85
C LEU A 111 17.20 2.08 7.99
N GLN A 112 15.92 2.05 7.63
CA GLN A 112 14.80 2.04 8.58
C GLN A 112 13.60 1.36 7.92
N ASP A 113 12.86 0.58 8.68
CA ASP A 113 11.63 -0.08 8.25
C ASP A 113 10.44 0.30 9.14
N TYR A 114 9.27 0.20 8.54
CA TYR A 114 7.98 0.25 9.20
C TYR A 114 7.17 -0.96 8.77
N ILE A 115 6.89 -1.83 9.73
CA ILE A 115 5.99 -2.97 9.56
C ILE A 115 4.71 -2.63 10.30
N HIS A 116 3.60 -2.54 9.57
CA HIS A 116 2.29 -2.43 10.17
C HIS A 116 1.89 -3.81 10.72
N ASP A 117 1.53 -3.87 12.01
CA ASP A 117 1.02 -5.10 12.61
C ASP A 117 -0.17 -5.62 11.79
N PRO A 118 -0.22 -6.92 11.44
CA PRO A 118 -1.32 -7.45 10.66
C PRO A 118 -2.67 -7.17 11.32
N GLU A 119 -3.58 -6.57 10.57
CA GLU A 119 -4.89 -6.16 11.07
C GLU A 119 -5.99 -7.03 10.47
N THR A 120 -6.70 -7.76 11.32
CA THR A 120 -7.87 -8.54 10.90
C THR A 120 -9.14 -7.71 11.03
N LEU A 121 -9.87 -7.56 9.93
CA LEU A 121 -11.16 -6.91 9.86
C LEU A 121 -12.27 -7.96 10.00
N ASP A 122 -13.08 -7.81 11.05
CA ASP A 122 -14.27 -8.63 11.30
C ASP A 122 -15.49 -8.00 10.62
N PRO A 123 -16.25 -8.74 9.79
CA PRO A 123 -17.45 -8.22 9.13
C PRO A 123 -18.60 -7.90 10.11
N GLU A 124 -18.60 -8.47 11.33
CA GLU A 124 -19.54 -8.10 12.40
C GLU A 124 -19.17 -6.78 13.09
N ALA A 125 -17.93 -6.32 12.88
CA ALA A 125 -17.43 -5.03 13.34
C ALA A 125 -17.39 -4.01 12.19
N ASP A 126 -16.66 -2.91 12.39
CA ASP A 126 -16.50 -1.88 11.36
C ASP A 126 -15.43 -2.30 10.35
N SER A 127 -15.83 -2.72 9.14
CA SER A 127 -14.92 -3.02 8.03
C SER A 127 -14.76 -1.87 7.03
N SER A 128 -15.15 -0.64 7.39
CA SER A 128 -15.04 0.54 6.54
C SER A 128 -13.60 0.95 6.24
N TRP A 129 -13.43 1.90 5.32
CA TRP A 129 -12.13 2.40 4.90
C TRP A 129 -11.35 3.00 6.08
N ARG A 130 -10.19 2.42 6.36
CA ARG A 130 -9.23 2.88 7.37
C ARG A 130 -7.96 3.36 6.67
N GLN A 131 -7.30 4.34 7.27
CA GLN A 131 -6.03 4.87 6.79
C GLN A 131 -4.91 4.48 7.75
N VAL A 132 -3.86 3.90 7.19
CA VAL A 132 -2.54 3.82 7.86
C VAL A 132 -1.73 5.03 7.44
N THR A 133 -1.01 5.63 8.39
CA THR A 133 -0.05 6.70 8.12
C THR A 133 1.19 6.48 8.99
N HIS A 134 2.36 6.57 8.38
CA HIS A 134 3.64 6.54 9.07
C HIS A 134 4.58 7.58 8.47
N THR A 135 5.36 8.25 9.31
CA THR A 135 6.38 9.19 8.84
C THR A 135 7.73 8.81 9.45
N PHE A 136 8.69 8.57 8.57
CA PHE A 136 10.08 8.29 8.95
C PHE A 136 10.80 9.60 9.26
N TYR A 137 11.60 9.57 10.32
CA TYR A 137 12.48 10.65 10.77
C TYR A 137 13.79 10.07 11.27
N ASP A 138 14.85 10.87 11.22
CA ASP A 138 16.14 10.55 11.83
C ASP A 138 16.72 9.17 11.42
N TYR A 139 16.50 8.75 10.17
CA TYR A 139 16.92 7.46 9.62
C TYR A 139 18.40 7.42 9.17
N GLY A 140 19.12 8.54 9.30
CA GLY A 140 20.50 8.67 8.84
C GLY A 140 20.62 9.02 7.35
N PRO A 141 21.79 9.49 6.91
CA PRO A 141 22.05 9.79 5.50
C PRO A 141 22.12 8.50 4.66
N GLY A 142 22.05 8.64 3.35
CA GLY A 142 22.28 7.54 2.40
C GLY A 142 21.01 6.94 1.80
N MET A 143 19.81 7.41 2.15
CA MET A 143 18.57 6.94 1.53
C MET A 143 18.59 7.20 0.02
N ARG A 144 18.36 6.15 -0.78
CA ARG A 144 18.27 6.22 -2.25
C ARG A 144 17.01 5.57 -2.80
N PHE A 145 16.45 4.59 -2.09
CA PHE A 145 15.21 3.96 -2.50
C PHE A 145 14.20 3.90 -1.36
N ILE A 146 12.92 3.80 -1.75
CA ILE A 146 11.83 3.49 -0.82
C ILE A 146 11.10 2.27 -1.35
N SER A 147 11.03 1.22 -0.55
CA SER A 147 10.17 0.07 -0.81
C SER A 147 8.84 0.24 -0.09
N PHE A 148 7.75 -0.01 -0.80
CA PHE A 148 6.40 -0.03 -0.28
C PHE A 148 5.74 -1.32 -0.73
N GLU A 149 5.31 -2.15 0.21
CA GLU A 149 4.61 -3.41 -0.03
C GLU A 149 3.37 -3.50 0.84
N HIS A 150 2.26 -3.98 0.26
CA HIS A 150 1.03 -4.21 1.00
C HIS A 150 0.20 -5.33 0.39
N GLY A 151 -0.78 -5.78 1.15
CA GLY A 151 -1.81 -6.70 0.68
C GLY A 151 -2.39 -7.51 1.82
N GLY A 152 -2.75 -8.76 1.54
CA GLY A 152 -3.45 -9.59 2.51
C GLY A 152 -4.22 -10.74 1.87
N CYS A 153 -5.19 -11.26 2.63
CA CYS A 153 -6.06 -12.37 2.23
C CYS A 153 -7.39 -12.33 2.99
N ASP A 154 -8.36 -13.14 2.57
CA ASP A 154 -9.56 -13.38 3.37
C ASP A 154 -9.26 -14.25 4.61
N THR A 155 -10.25 -14.37 5.50
CA THR A 155 -10.18 -15.28 6.67
C THR A 155 -11.05 -16.52 6.54
N SER A 156 -11.91 -16.58 5.51
CA SER A 156 -12.94 -17.62 5.36
C SER A 156 -12.61 -18.67 4.31
N PHE A 157 -11.53 -18.49 3.56
CA PHE A 157 -11.11 -19.32 2.43
C PHE A 157 -12.19 -19.45 1.35
N TRP A 158 -12.86 -18.34 1.03
CA TRP A 158 -13.94 -18.32 0.04
C TRP A 158 -13.39 -18.03 -1.35
N GLU A 159 -13.68 -18.92 -2.30
CA GLU A 159 -13.28 -18.73 -3.70
C GLU A 159 -13.83 -17.40 -4.25
N GLY A 160 -12.94 -16.54 -4.76
CA GLY A 160 -13.27 -15.18 -5.21
C GLY A 160 -12.38 -14.11 -4.58
N TRP A 161 -12.92 -12.89 -4.49
CA TRP A 161 -12.22 -11.69 -4.02
C TRP A 161 -12.84 -11.16 -2.73
N PHE A 162 -12.73 -11.98 -1.68
CA PHE A 162 -13.25 -11.68 -0.34
C PHE A 162 -12.17 -11.16 0.62
N GLY A 163 -10.93 -11.01 0.15
CA GLY A 163 -9.83 -10.50 0.95
C GLY A 163 -9.88 -8.98 1.13
N VAL A 164 -8.80 -8.45 1.70
CA VAL A 164 -8.64 -7.00 1.89
C VAL A 164 -8.68 -6.26 0.56
N ARG A 165 -9.31 -5.07 0.60
CA ARG A 165 -9.32 -4.09 -0.48
C ARG A 165 -8.37 -2.95 -0.13
N VAL A 166 -7.53 -2.52 -1.07
CA VAL A 166 -6.56 -1.44 -0.86
C VAL A 166 -6.62 -0.41 -1.99
N THR A 167 -6.42 0.87 -1.68
CA THR A 167 -6.38 1.96 -2.67
C THR A 167 -5.74 3.22 -2.08
N GLY A 168 -5.59 4.28 -2.88
CA GLY A 168 -5.19 5.60 -2.38
C GLY A 168 -3.82 5.63 -1.70
N SER A 169 -2.95 4.66 -2.02
CA SER A 169 -1.61 4.56 -1.45
C SER A 169 -0.76 5.77 -1.82
N SER A 170 0.05 6.27 -0.88
CA SER A 170 0.96 7.37 -1.18
C SER A 170 2.28 7.28 -0.43
N VAL A 171 3.34 7.71 -1.11
CA VAL A 171 4.66 7.96 -0.53
C VAL A 171 5.07 9.37 -0.93
N THR A 172 5.35 10.22 0.05
CA THR A 172 5.70 11.64 -0.18
C THR A 172 6.93 12.04 0.61
N LEU A 173 7.80 12.83 -0.02
CA LEU A 173 8.98 13.43 0.59
C LEU A 173 8.76 14.91 0.83
N ASP A 174 9.11 15.40 2.03
CA ASP A 174 9.08 16.82 2.38
C ASP A 174 10.51 17.40 2.36
N VAL A 175 10.90 17.92 1.19
CA VAL A 175 12.25 18.46 0.87
C VAL A 175 12.22 19.98 0.78
#